data_AF-A0AAD9IUP0-F1
#
_entry.id   AF-A0AAD9IUP0-F1
#
_cell.length_a   1.000
_cell.length_b   1.000
_cell.length_c   1.000
_cell.angle_alpha   90.00
_cell.angle_beta   90.00
_cell.angle_gamma   90.00
#
_symmetry.space_group_name_H-M   'P 1'
#
loop_
_entity.id
_entity.type
_entity.pdbx_description
1 polymer ?
#
loop_
_entity_poly.entity_id
_entity_poly.type
_entity_poly.pdbx_seq_one_letter_code
_entity_poly.pdbx_strand_id
1 'polypeptide(L)'
;MLSAISGNDMISTDQKFNYINIEHHGITRDRLDTFISSGIVPTISKPTRITHNTAILIDKIYVKMRQPEELVSGMLTVDMSNHLPIFTFIGRPTLRKRRPANNL
;
A
#
# COMPACT_ATOMS: atom_id res chain seq x y z
N MET A 1 15.44 6.30 24.76
CA MET A 1 15.15 4.84 24.82
C MET A 1 13.90 4.59 23.99
N LEU A 2 14.03 4.54 22.65
CA LEU A 2 13.01 3.97 21.77
C LEU A 2 13.50 2.55 21.49
N SER A 3 12.93 1.60 22.20
CA SER A 3 13.23 0.18 22.03
C SER A 3 13.04 -0.21 20.57
N ALA A 4 14.05 -0.91 20.05
CA ALA A 4 14.10 -1.58 18.78
C ALA A 4 12.73 -2.06 18.26
N ILE A 5 12.23 -1.42 17.20
CA ILE A 5 11.36 -2.11 16.26
C ILE A 5 12.30 -2.77 15.24
N SER A 6 12.79 -3.96 15.60
CA SER A 6 13.82 -4.73 14.86
C SER A 6 13.22 -5.55 13.70
N GLY A 7 11.91 -5.43 13.46
CA GLY A 7 11.15 -6.24 12.50
C GLY A 7 10.81 -5.52 11.21
N ASN A 8 10.30 -6.30 10.25
CA ASN A 8 9.53 -5.76 9.15
C ASN A 8 8.09 -5.59 9.64
N ASP A 9 7.49 -4.41 9.47
CA ASP A 9 6.13 -4.12 9.92
C ASP A 9 5.23 -3.75 8.74
N MET A 10 3.95 -4.12 8.84
CA MET A 10 2.93 -3.72 7.88
C MET A 10 1.67 -3.24 8.61
N ILE A 11 1.17 -2.08 8.21
CA ILE A 11 -0.03 -1.47 8.77
C ILE A 11 -1.00 -1.19 7.61
N SER A 12 -2.20 -1.74 7.66
CA SER A 12 -3.25 -1.47 6.67
C SER A 12 -4.40 -0.70 7.31
N THR A 13 -4.91 0.33 6.63
CA THR A 13 -5.86 1.27 7.21
C THR A 13 -6.84 1.84 6.17
N ASP A 14 -8.10 2.05 6.56
CA ASP A 14 -9.01 3.01 5.92
C ASP A 14 -9.10 4.26 6.82
N GLN A 15 -8.27 5.25 6.52
CA GLN A 15 -8.10 6.42 7.38
C GLN A 15 -9.05 7.57 7.05
N LYS A 16 -9.82 7.48 5.96
CA LYS A 16 -10.66 8.57 5.42
C LYS A 16 -9.92 9.90 5.17
N PHE A 17 -8.59 9.94 5.19
CA PHE A 17 -7.79 11.10 4.79
C PHE A 17 -7.49 11.03 3.30
N ASN A 18 -7.90 12.03 2.52
CA ASN A 18 -7.66 12.04 1.08
C ASN A 18 -6.24 12.54 0.76
N TYR A 19 -5.39 11.62 0.30
CA TYR A 19 -4.00 11.91 -0.06
C TYR A 19 -3.83 12.51 -1.46
N ILE A 20 -4.87 12.57 -2.29
CA ILE A 20 -4.78 13.24 -3.61
C ILE A 20 -4.59 14.75 -3.44
N ASN A 21 -5.20 15.33 -2.41
CA ASN A 21 -5.16 16.76 -2.14
C ASN A 21 -4.21 17.11 -0.99
N ILE A 22 -3.11 16.36 -0.85
CA ILE A 22 -2.22 16.45 0.31
C ILE A 22 -1.57 17.83 0.44
N GLU A 23 -1.30 18.51 -0.68
CA GLU A 23 -0.71 19.85 -0.70
C GLU A 23 -1.61 20.91 -0.07
N HIS A 24 -2.93 20.70 -0.10
CA HIS A 24 -3.92 21.62 0.42
C HIS A 24 -4.50 21.20 1.79
N HIS A 25 -3.99 20.11 2.38
CA HIS A 25 -4.49 19.60 3.65
C HIS A 25 -3.34 19.27 4.62
N GLY A 26 -2.88 20.29 5.35
CA GLY A 26 -1.72 20.23 6.26
C GLY A 26 -1.75 19.03 7.22
N ILE A 27 -2.89 18.73 7.81
CA ILE A 27 -3.04 17.59 8.73
C ILE A 27 -2.77 16.24 8.04
N THR A 28 -3.14 16.08 6.77
CA THR A 28 -2.87 14.84 6.01
C THR A 28 -1.37 14.73 5.72
N ARG A 29 -0.75 15.86 5.39
CA ARG A 29 0.69 15.96 5.17
C ARG A 29 1.48 15.65 6.43
N ASP A 30 1.16 16.28 7.57
CA ASP A 30 1.88 16.08 8.83
C ASP A 30 1.84 14.61 9.28
N ARG A 31 0.69 13.94 9.07
CA ARG A 31 0.58 12.49 9.29
C ARG A 31 1.53 11.73 8.38
N LEU A 32 1.52 11.99 7.07
CA LEU A 32 2.43 11.32 6.13
C LEU A 32 3.89 11.52 6.53
N ASP A 33 4.26 12.74 6.86
CA ASP A 33 5.62 13.13 7.26
C ASP A 33 6.03 12.39 8.55
N THR A 34 5.10 12.19 9.49
CA THR A 34 5.32 11.41 10.71
C THR A 34 5.59 9.93 10.41
N PHE A 35 4.84 9.32 9.48
CA PHE A 35 5.08 7.94 9.06
C PHE A 35 6.44 7.81 8.34
N ILE A 36 6.70 8.68 7.36
CA ILE A 36 7.93 8.66 6.55
C ILE A 36 9.16 8.87 7.42
N SER A 37 9.14 9.84 8.34
CA SER A 37 10.25 10.10 9.27
C SER A 37 10.52 8.93 10.22
N SER A 38 9.55 8.04 10.44
CA SER A 38 9.69 6.80 11.22
C SER A 38 10.18 5.60 10.38
N GLY A 39 10.45 5.81 9.09
CA GLY A 39 10.83 4.77 8.13
C GLY A 39 9.65 3.93 7.64
N ILE A 40 8.42 4.41 7.82
CA ILE A 40 7.19 3.73 7.43
C ILE A 40 6.65 4.40 6.17
N VAL A 41 6.64 3.69 5.04
CA VAL A 41 6.28 4.25 3.72
C VAL A 41 4.97 3.66 3.20
N PRO A 42 4.10 4.45 2.55
CA PRO A 42 2.89 3.92 1.91
C PRO A 42 3.24 3.19 0.61
N THR A 43 2.54 2.08 0.33
CA THR A 43 2.72 1.31 -0.90
C THR A 43 1.66 1.60 -1.97
N ILE A 44 0.57 2.28 -1.60
CA ILE A 44 -0.54 2.63 -2.50
C ILE A 44 -0.56 4.14 -2.80
N SER A 45 -0.41 4.48 -4.08
CA SER A 45 -0.33 5.85 -4.60
C SER A 45 -1.51 6.27 -5.49
N LYS A 46 -2.42 5.34 -5.82
CA LYS A 46 -3.59 5.59 -6.69
C LYS A 46 -4.89 5.64 -5.89
N PRO A 47 -5.93 6.35 -6.38
CA PRO A 47 -7.23 6.41 -5.71
C PRO A 47 -7.79 5.02 -5.41
N THR A 48 -8.24 4.81 -4.18
CA THR A 48 -8.76 3.52 -3.68
C THR A 48 -10.26 3.55 -3.49
N ARG A 49 -10.88 4.72 -3.44
CA ARG A 49 -12.34 4.85 -3.49
C ARG A 49 -12.74 5.61 -4.75
N ILE A 50 -13.54 4.97 -5.59
CA ILE A 50 -14.02 5.50 -6.86
C ILE A 50 -15.55 5.51 -6.84
N THR A 51 -16.12 6.67 -7.13
CA THR A 51 -17.55 6.86 -7.37
C THR A 51 -17.74 7.47 -8.76
N HIS A 52 -19.00 7.65 -9.17
CA HIS A 52 -19.34 8.31 -10.43
C HIS A 52 -18.71 9.71 -10.65
N ASN A 53 -18.43 10.47 -9.58
CA ASN A 53 -17.87 11.82 -9.71
C ASN A 53 -16.54 12.04 -8.99
N THR A 54 -16.06 11.07 -8.20
CA THR A 54 -14.88 11.26 -7.36
C THR A 54 -13.98 10.05 -7.39
N ALA A 55 -12.68 10.31 -7.34
CA ALA A 55 -11.65 9.33 -7.07
C ALA A 55 -10.82 9.89 -5.92
N ILE A 56 -10.75 9.18 -4.79
CA ILE A 56 -10.01 9.62 -3.60
C ILE A 56 -9.08 8.51 -3.10
N LEU A 57 -7.95 8.88 -2.52
CA LEU A 57 -6.95 7.95 -1.98
C LEU A 57 -7.01 7.98 -0.47
N ILE A 58 -7.72 7.01 0.12
CA ILE A 58 -8.04 6.95 1.56
C ILE A 58 -7.65 5.62 2.22
N ASP A 59 -7.47 4.57 1.43
CA ASP A 59 -6.96 3.29 1.90
C ASP A 59 -5.44 3.24 1.70
N LYS A 60 -4.71 2.78 2.72
CA LYS A 60 -3.26 2.73 2.71
C LYS A 60 -2.77 1.41 3.28
N ILE A 61 -1.74 0.87 2.64
CA ILE A 61 -0.85 -0.12 3.25
C ILE A 61 0.48 0.58 3.45
N TYR A 62 0.91 0.65 4.69
CA TYR A 62 2.19 1.19 5.12
C TYR A 62 3.13 0.05 5.47
N VAL A 63 4.40 0.19 5.11
CA VAL A 63 5.41 -0.81 5.37
C VAL A 63 6.67 -0.19 5.94
N LYS A 64 7.30 -0.91 6.87
CA LYS A 64 8.67 -0.67 7.32
C LYS A 64 9.46 -1.92 6.99
N MET A 65 10.26 -1.88 5.94
CA MET A 65 11.02 -3.06 5.49
C MET A 65 12.47 -2.70 5.19
N ARG A 66 13.37 -3.64 5.49
CA ARG A 66 14.80 -3.50 5.17
C ARG A 66 15.11 -3.62 3.67
N GLN A 67 14.27 -4.35 2.93
CA GLN A 67 14.45 -4.70 1.52
C GLN A 67 13.18 -4.31 0.72
N PRO A 68 12.99 -3.01 0.41
CA PRO A 68 11.80 -2.52 -0.29
C PRO A 68 11.67 -3.05 -1.73
N GLU A 69 12.75 -3.52 -2.35
CA GLU A 69 12.77 -4.15 -3.67
C GLU A 69 11.98 -5.46 -3.74
N GLU A 70 11.63 -6.04 -2.59
CA GLU A 70 10.82 -7.26 -2.50
C GLU A 70 9.32 -6.97 -2.35
N LEU A 71 8.90 -5.73 -2.58
CA LEU A 71 7.51 -5.30 -2.47
C LEU A 71 6.84 -5.20 -3.84
N VAL A 72 5.66 -5.80 -3.95
CA VAL A 72 4.76 -5.59 -5.10
C VAL A 72 3.39 -5.18 -4.56
N SER A 73 2.96 -3.97 -4.86
CA SER A 73 1.66 -3.46 -4.45
C SER A 73 0.75 -3.21 -5.63
N GLY A 74 -0.55 -3.22 -5.37
CA GLY A 74 -1.55 -2.96 -6.40
C GLY A 74 -2.96 -2.90 -5.84
N MET A 75 -3.91 -2.85 -6.76
CA MET A 75 -5.33 -2.78 -6.47
C MET A 75 -6.10 -3.63 -7.48
N LEU A 76 -7.23 -4.16 -7.03
CA LEU A 76 -8.14 -4.94 -7.87
C LEU A 76 -9.27 -4.04 -8.35
N THR A 77 -9.44 -3.96 -9.67
CA THR A 77 -10.57 -3.28 -10.30
C THR A 77 -11.75 -4.25 -10.38
N VAL A 78 -12.57 -4.26 -9.33
CA VAL A 78 -13.71 -5.17 -9.19
C VAL A 78 -14.95 -4.37 -8.77
N ASP A 79 -16.09 -4.66 -9.40
CA ASP A 79 -17.35 -3.99 -9.10
C ASP A 79 -18.07 -4.66 -7.92
N MET A 80 -17.46 -4.53 -6.74
CA MET A 80 -18.03 -5.05 -5.48
C MET A 80 -18.46 -3.93 -4.52
N SER A 81 -17.79 -2.78 -4.60
CA SER A 81 -18.09 -1.60 -3.80
C SER A 81 -17.42 -0.38 -4.43
N ASN A 82 -17.68 0.81 -3.88
CA ASN A 82 -16.93 2.01 -4.25
C ASN A 82 -15.49 2.02 -3.71
N HIS A 83 -15.10 1.11 -2.81
CA HIS A 83 -13.71 0.87 -2.43
C HIS A 83 -13.09 -0.26 -3.27
N LEU A 84 -11.90 0.00 -3.79
CA LEU A 84 -11.05 -0.95 -4.51
C LEU A 84 -10.21 -1.73 -3.50
N PRO A 85 -10.26 -3.08 -3.51
CA PRO A 85 -9.35 -3.89 -2.71
C PRO A 85 -7.89 -3.58 -3.05
N ILE A 86 -7.09 -3.31 -2.03
CA ILE A 86 -5.65 -3.06 -2.16
C ILE A 86 -4.84 -4.26 -1.63
N PHE A 87 -3.68 -4.48 -2.22
CA PHE A 87 -2.78 -5.54 -1.79
C PHE A 87 -1.31 -5.08 -1.79
N THR A 88 -0.51 -5.77 -0.99
CA THR A 88 0.96 -5.67 -0.99
C THR A 88 1.51 -7.05 -0.73
N PHE A 89 2.27 -7.57 -1.69
CA PHE A 89 3.06 -8.78 -1.54
C PHE A 89 4.42 -8.42 -0.97
N ILE A 90 4.89 -9.26 -0.05
CA ILE A 90 6.19 -9.16 0.57
C ILE A 90 6.99 -10.42 0.21
N GLY A 91 8.17 -10.23 -0.35
CA GLY A 91 9.11 -11.28 -0.67
C GLY A 91 9.35 -11.44 -2.17
N ARG A 92 10.44 -12.13 -2.50
CA ARG A 92 10.83 -12.34 -3.90
C ARG A 92 9.79 -13.20 -4.64
N PRO A 93 9.32 -12.76 -5.81
CA PRO A 93 8.60 -13.64 -6.72
C PRO A 93 9.51 -14.83 -7.03
N THR A 94 9.18 -16.01 -6.50
CA THR A 94 9.88 -17.22 -6.93
C THR A 94 9.43 -17.51 -8.35
N LEU A 95 10.35 -17.45 -9.31
CA LEU A 95 10.11 -18.00 -10.64
C LEU A 95 9.94 -19.51 -10.47
N ARG A 96 8.70 -19.95 -10.23
CA ARG A 96 8.35 -21.36 -10.28
C ARG A 96 8.62 -21.81 -11.71
N LYS A 97 9.71 -22.55 -11.94
CA LYS A 97 9.95 -23.25 -13.21
C LYS A 97 8.65 -23.97 -13.57
N ARG A 98 8.00 -23.55 -14.66
CA ARG A 98 6.84 -24.27 -15.19
C ARG A 98 7.31 -25.71 -15.40
N ARG A 99 6.64 -26.68 -14.77
CA ARG A 99 6.86 -28.08 -15.16
C ARG A 99 6.47 -28.17 -16.64
N PRO A 100 7.30 -28.78 -17.51
CA PRO A 100 6.90 -28.97 -18.89
C PRO A 100 5.54 -29.66 -18.91
N ALA A 101 4.62 -29.15 -19.73
CA ALA A 101 3.37 -29.85 -19.98
C ALA A 101 3.75 -31.20 -20.59
N ASN A 102 3.52 -32.28 -19.87
CA ASN A 102 3.62 -33.61 -20.46
C ASN A 102 2.48 -33.69 -21.47
N ASN A 103 2.82 -33.67 -22.75
CA ASN A 103 1.87 -33.96 -23.83
C ASN A 103 1.46 -35.43 -23.67
N LEU A 104 0.20 -35.67 -23.31
CA LEU A 104 -0.48 -36.95 -23.45
C LEU A 104 -0.98 -37.11 -24.88
#